data_AF-A0A8T4DJY6-F1
#
_entry.id   AF-A0A8T4DJY6-F1
#
_cell.length_a   1.000
_cell.length_b   1.000
_cell.length_c   1.000
_cell.angle_alpha   90.00
_cell.angle_beta   90.00
_cell.angle_gamma   90.00
#
_symmetry.space_group_name_H-M   'P 1'
#
loop_
_entity.id
_entity.type
_entity.pdbx_description
1 polymer ?
#
loop_
_entity_poly.entity_id
_entity_poly.type
_entity_poly.pdbx_seq_one_letter_code
_entity_poly.pdbx_strand_id
1 'polypeptide(L)'
;MRPRSRTRAQSSFEFIVIVGILFMILIGAMGFIQGKIYTIAKDRNDALLSSVANMIRIELAIAESVDGEYSREFIIPFVLEGNNYSVTMESSADALLKMDDSEHLLLLSENMTGFLKKGSNIIRKMDGQIIVNYQCRLGFPGVECDQSSMCDDGNPWTIDVCTPLCRCENQSLPSCGNFVLDPPEMCEPANTYNNTNCSQSTSTCMGNMTGTRDAYGDCEVTCACGYDQFDYACMYGSCGADCESDAICEDGDPMTIDACEGCVCTQLFEWIITGNVELFGVYDRINNLVIAPGANVSVRKYNGSANTGFLEIHARNITVMGLINASGKGYDGGNGGAGGNGGDSDGSPTVSSGFSGVNGSGPFGGAGGFRGLFTNVDGLPGWNGTKGGYAAPQSQGDISEDETVFMGSGGGGGGGGAGGAVYIDYGATPGSGGGGGGAGAAGGGYVKLYASQIINITGMIYTTGENRSGNGSRGDDSGSGDDQYGAGGLGGFNSTLSSMVGGMYGASLHYHGGVGGRGEAGAGGGLLLKANEVYFNSSSSDARGGGANVINGGTVKIFYKNVLVNSTFNAGRVFIKKER
;
A
#
# COMPACT_ATOMS: atom_id res chain seq x y z
N MET A 1 29.32 73.86 -1.84
CA MET A 1 29.72 72.57 -1.26
C MET A 1 28.48 71.86 -0.72
N ARG A 2 28.05 70.74 -1.33
CA ARG A 2 26.93 69.90 -0.85
C ARG A 2 27.51 68.57 -0.36
N PRO A 3 27.13 68.07 0.82
CA PRO A 3 27.68 66.82 1.34
C PRO A 3 27.01 65.63 0.63
N ARG A 4 27.84 64.66 0.20
CA ARG A 4 27.39 63.36 -0.34
C ARG A 4 27.00 62.45 0.83
N SER A 5 25.73 62.04 0.88
CA SER A 5 25.25 61.06 1.87
C SER A 5 25.72 59.65 1.50
N ARG A 6 26.57 59.06 2.36
CA ARG A 6 26.88 57.62 2.37
C ARG A 6 25.81 56.92 3.22
N THR A 7 24.87 56.19 2.60
CA THR A 7 23.80 55.47 3.33
C THR A 7 23.60 54.00 2.92
N ARG A 8 24.46 53.40 2.07
CA ARG A 8 24.26 52.01 1.61
C ARG A 8 24.94 50.91 2.45
N ALA A 9 25.88 51.24 3.33
CA ALA A 9 26.54 50.25 4.21
C ALA A 9 25.80 49.99 5.52
N GLN A 10 24.79 50.80 5.86
CA GLN A 10 24.11 50.73 7.16
C GLN A 10 23.09 49.57 7.23
N SER A 11 22.41 49.24 6.12
CA SER A 11 21.35 48.23 6.11
C SER A 11 21.86 46.78 6.29
N SER A 12 23.03 46.44 5.75
CA SER A 12 23.60 45.09 5.91
C SER A 12 24.06 44.80 7.35
N PHE A 13 24.51 45.83 8.07
CA PHE A 13 24.95 45.66 9.45
C PHE A 13 23.77 45.41 10.40
N GLU A 14 22.65 46.15 10.23
CA GLU A 14 21.43 45.95 11.02
C GLU A 14 20.88 44.52 10.88
N PHE A 15 20.92 43.95 9.67
CA PHE A 15 20.48 42.57 9.44
C PHE A 15 21.35 41.54 10.19
N ILE A 16 22.68 41.68 10.14
CA ILE A 16 23.60 40.74 10.83
C ILE A 16 23.38 40.80 12.35
N VAL A 17 23.19 42.00 12.90
CA VAL A 17 22.93 42.17 14.34
C VAL A 17 21.61 41.51 14.75
N ILE A 18 20.54 41.66 13.97
CA ILE A 18 19.24 41.03 14.25
C ILE A 18 19.33 39.51 14.18
N VAL A 19 19.97 38.96 13.15
CA VAL A 19 20.16 37.51 13.00
C VAL A 19 21.01 36.94 14.15
N GLY A 20 22.06 37.65 14.56
CA GLY A 20 22.89 37.27 15.70
C GLY A 20 22.11 37.22 17.01
N ILE A 21 21.26 38.21 17.27
CA ILE A 21 20.40 38.24 18.47
C ILE A 21 19.36 37.11 18.43
N LEU A 22 18.70 36.88 17.28
CA LEU A 22 17.75 35.77 17.13
C LEU A 22 18.42 34.41 17.36
N PHE A 23 19.65 34.22 16.88
CA PHE A 23 20.38 32.98 17.10
C PHE A 23 20.78 32.79 18.57
N MET A 24 21.19 33.85 19.28
CA MET A 24 21.40 33.79 20.74
C MET A 24 20.13 33.42 21.50
N ILE A 25 18.99 34.02 21.13
CA ILE A 25 17.69 33.70 21.75
C ILE A 25 17.33 32.24 21.49
N LEU A 26 17.53 31.75 20.26
CA LEU A 26 17.25 30.36 19.90
C LEU A 26 18.11 29.37 20.69
N ILE A 27 19.42 29.63 20.82
CA ILE A 27 20.32 28.80 21.63
C ILE A 27 19.89 28.83 23.10
N GLY A 28 19.56 30.00 23.64
CA GLY A 28 19.07 30.14 25.01
C GLY A 28 17.77 29.37 25.26
N ALA A 29 16.82 29.44 24.32
CA ALA A 29 15.56 28.71 24.39
C ALA A 29 15.79 27.19 24.30
N MET A 30 16.66 26.72 23.38
CA MET A 30 17.00 25.30 23.27
C MET A 30 17.66 24.78 24.56
N GLY A 31 18.58 25.54 25.16
CA GLY A 31 19.19 25.16 26.45
C GLY A 31 18.18 25.06 27.59
N PHE A 32 17.21 25.98 27.65
CA PHE A 32 16.13 25.93 28.64
C PHE A 32 15.20 24.72 28.42
N ILE A 33 14.83 24.43 27.17
CA ILE A 33 13.99 23.28 26.81
C ILE A 33 14.71 21.97 27.15
N GLN A 34 15.99 21.84 26.80
CA GLN A 34 16.79 20.66 27.14
C GLN A 34 16.89 20.45 28.66
N GLY A 35 17.10 21.53 29.43
CA GLY A 35 17.09 21.46 30.89
C GLY A 35 15.76 20.98 31.46
N LYS A 36 14.62 21.44 30.91
CA LYS A 36 13.29 21.00 31.34
C LYS A 36 13.00 19.54 30.97
N ILE A 37 13.38 19.11 29.77
CA ILE A 37 13.23 17.72 29.33
C ILE A 37 14.04 16.80 30.25
N TYR A 38 15.27 17.18 30.61
CA TYR A 38 16.10 16.42 31.55
C TYR A 38 15.42 16.29 32.93
N THR A 39 14.90 17.38 33.50
CA THR A 39 14.20 17.31 34.79
C THR A 39 12.95 16.44 34.74
N ILE A 40 12.17 16.51 33.66
CA ILE A 40 10.96 15.69 33.51
C ILE A 40 11.32 14.21 33.37
N ALA A 41 12.37 13.88 32.62
CA ALA A 41 12.86 12.51 32.50
C ALA A 41 13.33 11.95 33.86
N LYS A 42 14.06 12.76 34.63
CA LYS A 42 14.49 12.40 35.98
C LYS A 42 13.31 12.19 36.93
N ASP A 43 12.37 13.14 37.01
CA ASP A 43 11.20 13.06 37.88
C ASP A 43 10.33 11.82 37.54
N ARG A 44 10.23 11.49 36.24
CA ARG A 44 9.55 10.27 35.78
C ARG A 44 10.28 9.01 36.26
N ASN A 45 11.60 8.96 36.09
CA ASN A 45 12.41 7.82 36.54
C ASN A 45 12.33 7.64 38.07
N ASP A 46 12.38 8.72 38.84
CA ASP A 46 12.20 8.72 40.29
C ASP A 46 10.81 8.18 40.70
N ALA A 47 9.75 8.57 39.99
CA ALA A 47 8.40 8.06 40.25
C ALA A 47 8.27 6.55 39.97
N LEU A 48 8.88 6.05 38.90
CA LEU A 48 8.91 4.62 38.58
C LEU A 48 9.68 3.82 39.63
N LEU A 49 10.87 4.29 40.03
CA LEU A 49 11.65 3.66 41.10
C LEU A 49 10.88 3.65 42.42
N SER A 50 10.21 4.76 42.76
CA SER A 50 9.38 4.85 43.97
C SER A 50 8.21 3.86 43.94
N SER A 51 7.60 3.61 42.77
CA SER A 51 6.54 2.61 42.62
C SER A 51 7.04 1.19 42.93
N VAL A 52 8.23 0.82 42.44
CA VAL A 52 8.82 -0.50 42.74
C VAL A 52 9.21 -0.59 44.22
N ALA A 53 9.81 0.47 44.78
CA ALA A 53 10.14 0.51 46.20
C ALA A 53 8.89 0.34 47.09
N ASN A 54 7.78 0.98 46.73
CA ASN A 54 6.51 0.83 47.45
C ASN A 54 5.93 -0.58 47.32
N MET A 55 6.03 -1.21 46.16
CA MET A 55 5.63 -2.62 45.99
C MET A 55 6.40 -3.53 46.96
N ILE A 56 7.73 -3.38 47.02
CA ILE A 56 8.58 -4.17 47.92
C ILE A 56 8.22 -3.90 49.39
N ARG A 57 8.01 -2.63 49.78
CA ARG A 57 7.58 -2.26 51.14
C ARG A 57 6.26 -2.90 51.51
N ILE A 58 5.28 -2.89 50.60
CA ILE A 58 3.96 -3.47 50.86
C ILE A 58 4.09 -4.98 51.10
N GLU A 59 4.85 -5.71 50.27
CA GLU A 59 5.03 -7.15 50.46
C GLU A 59 5.75 -7.49 51.77
N LEU A 60 6.77 -6.71 52.15
CA LEU A 60 7.45 -6.86 53.43
C LEU A 60 6.53 -6.54 54.61
N ALA A 61 5.73 -5.47 54.51
CA ALA A 61 4.77 -5.09 55.55
C ALA A 61 3.65 -6.12 55.71
N ILE A 62 3.18 -6.72 54.61
CA ILE A 62 2.21 -7.83 54.66
C ILE A 62 2.82 -9.00 55.43
N ALA A 63 4.03 -9.43 55.06
CA ALA A 63 4.72 -10.50 55.78
C ALA A 63 4.87 -10.18 57.28
N GLU A 64 5.28 -8.96 57.61
CA GLU A 64 5.44 -8.51 59.00
C GLU A 64 4.12 -8.54 59.78
N SER A 65 3.02 -8.15 59.15
CA SER A 65 1.71 -8.05 59.79
C SER A 65 1.00 -9.38 60.09
N VAL A 66 1.39 -10.47 59.41
CA VAL A 66 0.76 -11.78 59.59
C VAL A 66 1.26 -12.43 60.89
N ASP A 67 0.34 -12.78 61.79
CA ASP A 67 0.65 -13.60 62.96
C ASP A 67 0.91 -15.05 62.54
N GLY A 68 2.10 -15.57 62.85
CA GLY A 68 2.53 -16.93 62.48
C GLY A 68 3.40 -17.01 61.23
N GLU A 69 3.34 -18.14 60.54
CA GLU A 69 4.12 -18.39 59.33
C GLU A 69 3.50 -17.73 58.10
N TYR A 70 4.33 -17.16 57.24
CA TYR A 70 3.92 -16.56 55.96
C TYR A 70 4.85 -17.03 54.85
N SER A 71 4.33 -17.31 53.66
CA SER A 71 5.14 -17.62 52.49
C SER A 71 4.42 -17.15 51.23
N ARG A 72 5.08 -16.35 50.42
CA ARG A 72 4.53 -15.85 49.15
C ARG A 72 5.64 -15.61 48.14
N GLU A 73 5.30 -15.76 46.86
CA GLU A 73 6.13 -15.29 45.75
C GLU A 73 5.63 -13.92 45.27
N PHE A 74 6.55 -12.98 45.07
CA PHE A 74 6.26 -11.69 44.45
C PHE A 74 7.28 -11.38 43.35
N ILE A 75 6.87 -10.60 42.36
CA ILE A 75 7.66 -10.36 41.15
C ILE A 75 8.12 -8.91 41.10
N ILE A 76 9.43 -8.71 41.02
CA ILE A 76 10.06 -7.42 40.72
C ILE A 76 10.26 -7.35 39.20
N PRO A 77 9.70 -6.35 38.47
CA PRO A 77 9.78 -6.29 37.01
C PRO A 77 11.22 -6.32 36.48
N PHE A 78 11.47 -6.95 35.32
CA PHE A 78 12.81 -6.94 34.72
C PHE A 78 13.22 -5.56 34.17
N VAL A 79 12.25 -4.83 33.62
CA VAL A 79 12.37 -3.50 33.01
C VAL A 79 11.23 -2.59 33.46
N LEU A 80 11.46 -1.28 33.51
CA LEU A 80 10.43 -0.27 33.83
C LEU A 80 10.23 0.63 32.62
N GLU A 81 9.07 0.53 31.97
CA GLU A 81 8.76 1.25 30.73
C GLU A 81 9.83 1.09 29.62
N GLY A 82 10.46 -0.09 29.55
CA GLY A 82 11.52 -0.39 28.59
C GLY A 82 12.94 -0.03 29.05
N ASN A 83 13.09 0.68 30.18
CA ASN A 83 14.40 1.03 30.74
C ASN A 83 14.92 -0.04 31.71
N ASN A 84 16.24 -0.25 31.67
CA ASN A 84 16.94 -1.10 32.63
C ASN A 84 17.22 -0.31 33.91
N TYR A 85 17.02 -0.98 35.06
CA TYR A 85 17.40 -0.47 36.38
C TYR A 85 18.26 -1.51 37.13
N SER A 86 18.76 -1.22 38.32
CA SER A 86 19.42 -2.21 39.19
C SER A 86 18.82 -2.17 40.58
N VAL A 87 18.85 -3.32 41.26
CA VAL A 87 18.47 -3.46 42.66
C VAL A 87 19.69 -4.05 43.37
N THR A 88 20.27 -3.31 44.30
CA THR A 88 21.47 -3.72 45.03
C THR A 88 21.18 -3.62 46.52
N MET A 89 21.51 -4.67 47.28
CA MET A 89 21.46 -4.62 48.75
C MET A 89 22.77 -4.00 49.25
N GLU A 90 22.71 -2.90 50.00
CA GLU A 90 23.88 -2.28 50.63
C GLU A 90 24.13 -2.86 52.03
N SER A 91 23.04 -3.19 52.74
CA SER A 91 23.06 -3.83 54.05
C SER A 91 21.85 -4.76 54.19
N SER A 92 21.70 -5.45 55.32
CA SER A 92 20.45 -6.19 55.62
C SER A 92 19.25 -5.28 55.80
N ALA A 93 19.47 -3.98 56.04
CA ALA A 93 18.42 -2.99 56.28
C ALA A 93 18.21 -2.01 55.12
N ASP A 94 19.09 -1.98 54.11
CA ASP A 94 19.05 -0.98 53.05
C ASP A 94 19.22 -1.61 51.66
N ALA A 95 18.32 -1.24 50.74
CA ALA A 95 18.42 -1.55 49.33
C ALA A 95 18.46 -0.26 48.49
N LEU A 96 19.34 -0.21 47.50
CA LEU A 96 19.47 0.88 46.54
C LEU A 96 18.89 0.46 45.19
N LEU A 97 17.88 1.20 44.72
CA LEU A 97 17.35 1.06 43.38
C LEU A 97 17.92 2.18 42.50
N LYS A 98 18.48 1.84 41.34
CA LYS A 98 19.12 2.82 40.44
C LYS A 98 18.66 2.66 39.00
N MET A 99 18.31 3.76 38.35
CA MET A 99 17.94 3.82 36.92
C MET A 99 18.49 5.10 36.32
N ASP A 100 19.43 4.97 35.39
CA ASP A 100 20.20 6.09 34.83
C ASP A 100 20.82 6.98 35.94
N ASP A 101 20.47 8.26 35.97
CA ASP A 101 20.90 9.26 36.97
C ASP A 101 19.98 9.35 38.21
N SER A 102 19.00 8.45 38.32
CA SER A 102 18.00 8.42 39.40
C SER A 102 18.31 7.29 40.38
N GLU A 103 18.27 7.61 41.67
CA GLU A 103 18.57 6.68 42.76
C GLU A 103 17.48 6.78 43.84
N HIS A 104 17.01 5.63 44.32
CA HIS A 104 16.01 5.56 45.37
C HIS A 104 16.47 4.60 46.47
N LEU A 105 16.69 5.14 47.66
CA LEU A 105 17.06 4.36 48.84
C LEU A 105 15.80 3.77 49.50
N LEU A 106 15.77 2.45 49.61
CA LEU A 106 14.73 1.68 50.25
C LEU A 106 15.23 1.17 51.61
N LEU A 107 14.70 1.77 52.68
CA LEU A 107 14.86 1.27 54.04
C LEU A 107 13.95 0.05 54.25
N LEU A 108 14.54 -1.07 54.65
CA LEU A 108 13.93 -2.36 54.93
C LEU A 108 13.77 -2.54 56.46
N SER A 109 12.91 -3.48 56.89
CA SER A 109 12.76 -3.82 58.31
C SER A 109 14.05 -4.46 58.83
N GLU A 110 14.46 -4.14 60.06
CA GLU A 110 15.65 -4.72 60.71
C GLU A 110 15.56 -6.25 60.87
N ASN A 111 14.34 -6.80 60.83
CA ASN A 111 14.06 -8.23 60.93
C ASN A 111 14.11 -8.96 59.58
N MET A 112 14.52 -8.29 58.51
CA MET A 112 14.64 -8.86 57.17
C MET A 112 16.05 -9.42 56.93
N THR A 113 16.12 -10.64 56.38
CA THR A 113 17.37 -11.27 55.92
C THR A 113 17.23 -11.77 54.48
N GLY A 114 18.37 -11.89 53.77
CA GLY A 114 18.41 -12.36 52.39
C GLY A 114 18.69 -11.24 51.38
N PHE A 115 18.26 -11.41 50.11
CA PHE A 115 18.53 -10.45 49.04
C PHE A 115 17.36 -10.28 48.08
N LEU A 116 17.23 -9.09 47.49
CA LEU A 116 16.26 -8.79 46.46
C LEU A 116 16.89 -8.99 45.08
N LYS A 117 16.13 -9.58 44.14
CA LYS A 117 16.55 -9.71 42.74
C LYS A 117 15.41 -9.31 41.81
N LYS A 118 15.72 -8.96 40.57
CA LYS A 118 14.69 -8.81 39.54
C LYS A 118 14.08 -10.18 39.21
N GLY A 119 12.83 -10.17 38.77
CA GLY A 119 12.03 -11.35 38.50
C GLY A 119 11.35 -11.88 39.77
N SER A 120 11.24 -13.21 39.86
CA SER A 120 10.62 -13.89 40.99
C SER A 120 11.43 -13.73 42.28
N ASN A 121 10.77 -13.36 43.37
CA ASN A 121 11.31 -13.31 44.71
C ASN A 121 10.39 -14.10 45.65
N ILE A 122 10.96 -14.94 46.51
CA ILE A 122 10.19 -15.67 47.52
C ILE A 122 10.42 -15.01 48.87
N ILE A 123 9.34 -14.58 49.52
CA ILE A 123 9.32 -14.03 50.88
C ILE A 123 8.72 -15.05 51.84
N ARG A 124 9.36 -15.24 53.00
CA ARG A 124 8.88 -16.10 54.08
C ARG A 124 8.98 -15.40 55.43
N LYS A 125 8.05 -15.67 56.35
CA LYS A 125 8.15 -15.31 57.77
C LYS A 125 8.11 -16.58 58.60
N MET A 126 9.13 -16.79 59.41
CA MET A 126 9.26 -17.94 60.32
C MET A 126 9.91 -17.44 61.62
N ASP A 127 9.40 -17.85 62.78
CA ASP A 127 9.87 -17.42 64.10
C ASP A 127 10.00 -15.89 64.28
N GLY A 128 9.14 -15.13 63.60
CA GLY A 128 9.15 -13.66 63.65
C GLY A 128 10.20 -12.98 62.75
N GLN A 129 11.04 -13.75 62.04
CA GLN A 129 12.04 -13.23 61.10
C GLN A 129 11.51 -13.29 59.65
N ILE A 130 11.74 -12.23 58.87
CA ILE A 130 11.37 -12.16 57.45
C ILE A 130 12.60 -12.52 56.61
N ILE A 131 12.41 -13.42 55.65
CA ILE A 131 13.49 -13.95 54.82
C ILE A 131 13.10 -13.83 53.35
N VAL A 132 13.93 -13.16 52.53
CA VAL A 132 13.70 -12.99 51.09
C VAL A 132 14.82 -13.61 50.27
N ASN A 133 14.49 -14.53 49.37
CA ASN A 133 15.44 -15.29 48.53
C ASN A 133 16.66 -15.81 49.30
N TYR A 134 16.44 -16.46 50.44
CA TYR A 134 17.55 -17.03 51.19
C TYR A 134 18.35 -18.00 50.32
N GLN A 135 19.66 -17.83 50.29
CA GLN A 135 20.58 -18.87 49.86
C GLN A 135 21.28 -19.38 51.10
N CYS A 136 21.10 -20.66 51.38
CA CYS A 136 21.83 -21.35 52.42
C CYS A 136 23.34 -21.16 52.16
N ARG A 137 24.11 -20.79 53.20
CA ARG A 137 25.56 -20.63 53.11
C ARG A 137 26.18 -21.26 54.35
N LEU A 138 27.07 -22.22 54.16
CA LEU A 138 27.73 -22.94 55.26
C LEU A 138 28.47 -21.97 56.20
N GLY A 139 28.34 -22.20 57.51
CA GLY A 139 29.05 -21.44 58.56
C GLY A 139 28.18 -20.46 59.36
N PHE A 140 26.89 -20.33 59.05
CA PHE A 140 25.92 -19.61 59.89
C PHE A 140 25.29 -20.55 60.94
N PRO A 141 25.02 -20.09 62.16
CA PRO A 141 24.38 -20.91 63.20
C PRO A 141 23.00 -21.40 62.74
N GLY A 142 22.79 -22.72 62.71
CA GLY A 142 21.51 -23.35 62.33
C GLY A 142 21.38 -23.78 60.86
N VAL A 143 22.43 -23.62 60.04
CA VAL A 143 22.49 -24.09 58.64
C VAL A 143 23.21 -25.45 58.60
N GLU A 144 22.50 -26.51 58.21
CA GLU A 144 23.03 -27.89 58.05
C GLU A 144 23.58 -28.14 56.65
N CYS A 145 23.05 -27.47 55.62
CA CYS A 145 23.41 -27.68 54.22
C CYS A 145 23.30 -26.38 53.42
N ASP A 146 24.14 -26.21 52.38
CA ASP A 146 23.94 -25.15 51.37
C ASP A 146 23.58 -25.67 49.97
N GLN A 147 23.70 -26.98 49.76
CA GLN A 147 23.29 -27.70 48.57
C GLN A 147 22.76 -29.08 48.98
N SER A 148 21.81 -29.63 48.22
CA SER A 148 21.23 -30.95 48.51
C SER A 148 22.25 -32.09 48.52
N SER A 149 23.36 -31.97 47.80
CA SER A 149 24.46 -32.95 47.81
C SER A 149 25.16 -33.09 49.16
N MET A 150 25.01 -32.11 50.06
CA MET A 150 25.57 -32.17 51.41
C MET A 150 24.67 -32.92 52.39
N CYS A 151 23.42 -33.19 51.98
CA CYS A 151 22.47 -33.99 52.73
C CYS A 151 22.50 -35.47 52.36
N ASP A 152 23.36 -35.86 51.42
CA ASP A 152 23.47 -37.25 50.95
C ASP A 152 23.75 -38.20 52.12
N ASP A 153 22.73 -38.99 52.49
CA ASP A 153 22.83 -39.99 53.56
C ASP A 153 23.28 -41.36 53.04
N GLY A 154 23.53 -41.47 51.72
CA GLY A 154 23.95 -42.67 51.02
C GLY A 154 22.83 -43.67 50.72
N ASN A 155 21.55 -43.30 50.91
CA ASN A 155 20.42 -44.15 50.57
C ASN A 155 19.92 -43.86 49.15
N PRO A 156 20.06 -44.81 48.19
CA PRO A 156 19.64 -44.61 46.81
C PRO A 156 18.11 -44.55 46.60
N TRP A 157 17.32 -44.74 47.67
CA TRP A 157 15.85 -44.77 47.63
C TRP A 157 15.19 -43.51 48.23
N THR A 158 15.99 -42.53 48.65
CA THR A 158 15.52 -41.22 49.11
C THR A 158 16.16 -40.13 48.26
N ILE A 159 15.44 -39.03 48.03
CA ILE A 159 16.09 -37.78 47.65
C ILE A 159 16.36 -37.01 48.93
N ASP A 160 17.64 -36.74 49.16
CA ASP A 160 18.07 -35.86 50.22
C ASP A 160 17.96 -34.42 49.73
N VAL A 161 17.02 -33.67 50.32
CA VAL A 161 16.76 -32.28 49.96
C VAL A 161 17.32 -31.40 51.06
N CYS A 162 18.19 -30.48 50.68
CA CYS A 162 18.47 -29.34 51.54
C CYS A 162 17.26 -28.41 51.49
N THR A 163 16.45 -28.43 52.55
CA THR A 163 15.23 -27.64 52.62
C THR A 163 15.55 -26.14 52.57
N PRO A 164 14.57 -25.27 52.27
CA PRO A 164 14.75 -23.82 52.34
C PRO A 164 15.10 -23.29 53.75
N LEU A 165 14.95 -24.12 54.79
CA LEU A 165 15.41 -23.88 56.16
C LEU A 165 16.88 -24.29 56.38
N CYS A 166 17.56 -24.73 55.32
CA CYS A 166 18.90 -25.26 55.33
C CYS A 166 19.06 -26.45 56.28
N ARG A 167 18.03 -27.29 56.36
CA ARG A 167 18.05 -28.58 57.05
C ARG A 167 17.97 -29.71 56.05
N CYS A 168 18.61 -30.82 56.37
CA CYS A 168 18.53 -32.01 55.54
C CYS A 168 17.23 -32.77 55.84
N GLU A 169 16.40 -32.95 54.82
CA GLU A 169 15.22 -33.82 54.88
C GLU A 169 15.29 -34.89 53.79
N ASN A 170 14.90 -36.11 54.12
CA ASN A 170 14.98 -37.25 53.22
C ASN A 170 13.55 -37.60 52.81
N GLN A 171 13.21 -37.38 51.54
CA GLN A 171 11.91 -37.76 50.99
C GLN A 171 12.05 -39.11 50.30
N SER A 172 11.20 -40.07 50.67
CA SER A 172 11.07 -41.34 49.95
C SER A 172 10.55 -41.05 48.55
N LEU A 173 11.35 -41.37 47.53
CA LEU A 173 10.91 -41.25 46.14
C LEU A 173 9.86 -42.34 45.85
N PRO A 174 8.65 -42.00 45.36
CA PRO A 174 7.88 -42.95 44.57
C PRO A 174 8.73 -43.33 43.36
N SER A 175 9.07 -44.62 43.24
CA SER A 175 9.96 -45.09 42.19
C SER A 175 9.14 -45.45 40.96
N CYS A 176 9.18 -44.56 39.99
CA CYS A 176 8.74 -44.84 38.63
C CYS A 176 9.45 -46.11 38.10
N GLY A 177 8.68 -47.03 37.54
CA GLY A 177 9.07 -48.35 37.04
C GLY A 177 8.77 -49.52 38.01
N ASN A 178 7.98 -49.32 39.06
CA ASN A 178 7.64 -50.36 40.04
C ASN A 178 6.34 -51.14 39.71
N PHE A 179 5.68 -50.86 38.58
CA PHE A 179 4.39 -51.41 38.14
C PHE A 179 3.20 -51.06 39.04
N VAL A 180 3.34 -50.09 39.94
CA VAL A 180 2.29 -49.61 40.84
C VAL A 180 2.13 -48.12 40.61
N LEU A 181 0.95 -47.69 40.18
CA LEU A 181 0.69 -46.26 39.94
C LEU A 181 0.60 -45.51 41.28
N ASP A 182 1.72 -44.91 41.70
CA ASP A 182 1.86 -44.21 42.99
C ASP A 182 1.79 -42.68 42.78
N PRO A 183 1.07 -41.90 43.60
CA PRO A 183 1.12 -40.44 43.50
C PRO A 183 2.56 -39.91 43.68
N PRO A 184 3.13 -39.09 42.76
CA PRO A 184 2.48 -38.28 41.70
C PRO A 184 2.55 -38.85 40.26
N GLU A 185 2.84 -40.13 40.07
CA GLU A 185 2.92 -40.78 38.76
C GLU A 185 1.58 -40.71 38.02
N MET A 186 1.66 -40.51 36.71
CA MET A 186 0.50 -40.49 35.81
C MET A 186 0.33 -41.82 35.07
N CYS A 187 1.39 -42.64 35.00
CA CYS A 187 1.39 -43.90 34.28
C CYS A 187 2.46 -44.88 34.78
N GLU A 188 2.20 -46.17 34.57
CA GLU A 188 3.14 -47.28 34.75
C GLU A 188 2.86 -48.33 33.67
N PRO A 189 3.86 -49.08 33.17
CA PRO A 189 5.29 -48.93 33.48
C PRO A 189 5.97 -47.81 32.68
N ALA A 190 7.05 -47.26 33.23
CA ALA A 190 7.89 -46.26 32.57
C ALA A 190 8.40 -46.70 31.18
N ASN A 191 8.60 -45.74 30.28
CA ASN A 191 9.06 -45.95 28.90
C ASN A 191 8.18 -46.92 28.08
N THR A 192 6.86 -46.84 28.24
CA THR A 192 5.91 -47.60 27.44
C THR A 192 5.18 -46.71 26.45
N TYR A 193 5.16 -47.15 25.18
CA TYR A 193 4.37 -46.50 24.15
C TYR A 193 2.89 -46.83 24.32
N ASN A 194 2.02 -45.86 24.06
CA ASN A 194 0.55 -46.01 24.13
C ASN A 194 0.08 -46.58 25.47
N ASN A 195 0.52 -45.98 26.57
CA ASN A 195 0.17 -46.43 27.90
C ASN A 195 -1.31 -46.14 28.20
N THR A 196 -2.05 -47.16 28.67
CA THR A 196 -3.49 -47.05 28.95
C THR A 196 -3.86 -46.03 30.03
N ASN A 197 -2.91 -45.68 30.90
CA ASN A 197 -3.10 -44.66 31.94
C ASN A 197 -2.89 -43.24 31.39
N CYS A 198 -2.32 -43.09 30.19
CA CYS A 198 -2.10 -41.83 29.50
C CYS A 198 -3.20 -41.53 28.48
N SER A 199 -4.46 -41.51 28.93
CA SER A 199 -5.57 -41.18 28.03
C SER A 199 -5.42 -39.77 27.44
N GLN A 200 -5.62 -39.63 26.13
CA GLN A 200 -5.52 -38.35 25.42
C GLN A 200 -6.71 -38.13 24.48
N SER A 201 -6.93 -36.87 24.09
CA SER A 201 -7.96 -36.53 23.10
C SER A 201 -7.55 -37.04 21.71
N THR A 202 -8.44 -37.76 21.03
CA THR A 202 -8.15 -38.36 19.72
C THR A 202 -8.34 -37.41 18.54
N SER A 203 -9.06 -36.29 18.72
CA SER A 203 -9.34 -35.32 17.66
C SER A 203 -9.29 -33.87 18.13
N THR A 204 -8.81 -32.97 17.28
CA THR A 204 -8.89 -31.52 17.47
C THR A 204 -9.04 -30.79 16.12
N CYS A 205 -9.31 -29.48 16.15
CA CYS A 205 -9.39 -28.65 14.95
C CYS A 205 -8.28 -27.59 14.94
N MET A 206 -7.60 -27.43 13.80
CA MET A 206 -6.69 -26.32 13.52
C MET A 206 -7.14 -25.62 12.22
N GLY A 207 -7.97 -24.59 12.38
CA GLY A 207 -8.71 -24.03 11.24
C GLY A 207 -9.65 -25.09 10.65
N ASN A 208 -9.59 -25.28 9.33
CA ASN A 208 -10.39 -26.29 8.63
C ASN A 208 -9.74 -27.68 8.61
N MET A 209 -8.55 -27.86 9.18
CA MET A 209 -7.89 -29.16 9.25
C MET A 209 -8.31 -29.89 10.52
N THR A 210 -8.57 -31.19 10.40
CA THR A 210 -8.82 -32.06 11.54
C THR A 210 -7.52 -32.74 11.94
N GLY A 211 -7.12 -32.52 13.19
CA GLY A 211 -6.01 -33.22 13.81
C GLY A 211 -6.48 -34.54 14.39
N THR A 212 -5.83 -35.64 14.06
CA THR A 212 -6.08 -36.96 14.65
C THR A 212 -4.82 -37.52 15.31
N ARG A 213 -5.01 -38.23 16.43
CA ARG A 213 -4.01 -39.08 17.07
C ARG A 213 -4.74 -40.25 17.75
N ASP A 214 -3.99 -41.24 18.23
CA ASP A 214 -4.61 -42.36 18.93
C ASP A 214 -5.13 -41.94 20.33
N ALA A 215 -5.67 -42.91 21.08
CA ALA A 215 -6.30 -42.64 22.36
C ALA A 215 -5.33 -42.57 23.55
N TYR A 216 -4.05 -42.93 23.38
CA TYR A 216 -3.14 -43.14 24.49
C TYR A 216 -1.75 -42.58 24.18
N GLY A 217 -1.28 -41.65 25.00
CA GLY A 217 0.10 -41.16 24.91
C GLY A 217 1.11 -42.14 25.51
N ASP A 218 2.37 -41.72 25.48
CA ASP A 218 3.50 -42.49 25.99
C ASP A 218 3.71 -42.24 27.49
N CYS A 219 4.13 -43.27 28.21
CA CYS A 219 4.62 -43.12 29.56
C CYS A 219 6.13 -42.87 29.55
N GLU A 220 6.56 -41.67 29.92
CA GLU A 220 7.98 -41.29 29.92
C GLU A 220 8.76 -41.99 31.04
N VAL A 221 10.09 -41.85 31.03
CA VAL A 221 10.99 -42.39 32.09
C VAL A 221 10.71 -41.82 33.48
N THR A 222 10.00 -40.69 33.55
CA THR A 222 9.58 -40.00 34.78
C THR A 222 8.15 -40.39 35.20
N CYS A 223 7.51 -41.33 34.51
CA CYS A 223 6.11 -41.73 34.72
C CYS A 223 5.12 -40.58 34.55
N ALA A 224 5.50 -39.58 33.75
CA ALA A 224 4.61 -38.57 33.21
C ALA A 224 4.07 -39.03 31.86
N CYS A 225 2.84 -38.63 31.53
CA CYS A 225 2.25 -38.89 30.23
C CYS A 225 2.74 -37.87 29.21
N GLY A 226 3.50 -38.35 28.22
CA GLY A 226 3.83 -37.63 27.00
C GLY A 226 2.69 -37.79 25.98
N TYR A 227 2.10 -36.68 25.55
CA TYR A 227 1.02 -36.73 24.56
C TYR A 227 1.56 -36.69 23.14
N ASP A 228 0.97 -37.49 22.26
CA ASP A 228 1.37 -37.54 20.85
C ASP A 228 1.02 -36.24 20.12
N GLN A 229 1.80 -35.93 19.09
CA GLN A 229 1.45 -34.85 18.19
C GLN A 229 0.25 -35.23 17.32
N PHE A 230 -0.64 -34.27 17.09
CA PHE A 230 -1.72 -34.44 16.14
C PHE A 230 -1.18 -34.46 14.71
N ASP A 231 -1.64 -35.43 13.92
CA ASP A 231 -1.49 -35.41 12.47
C ASP A 231 -2.69 -34.67 11.85
N TYR A 232 -2.43 -33.60 11.10
CA TYR A 232 -3.47 -32.71 10.57
C TYR A 232 -3.73 -32.99 9.10
N ALA A 233 -4.99 -33.30 8.78
CA ALA A 233 -5.45 -33.51 7.41
C ALA A 233 -6.81 -32.82 7.17
N CYS A 234 -7.11 -32.54 5.92
CA CYS A 234 -8.45 -32.17 5.51
C CYS A 234 -9.34 -33.42 5.55
N MET A 235 -10.43 -33.39 6.31
CA MET A 235 -11.41 -34.47 6.35
C MET A 235 -12.79 -33.89 6.11
N TYR A 236 -13.46 -34.33 5.05
CA TYR A 236 -14.71 -33.72 4.59
C TYR A 236 -15.78 -33.68 5.69
N GLY A 237 -16.34 -32.49 5.93
CA GLY A 237 -17.36 -32.27 6.96
C GLY A 237 -16.83 -32.16 8.40
N SER A 238 -15.52 -32.30 8.62
CA SER A 238 -14.89 -32.16 9.94
C SER A 238 -14.15 -30.82 10.04
N CYS A 239 -14.25 -30.18 11.20
CA CYS A 239 -13.66 -28.86 11.48
C CYS A 239 -14.02 -27.75 10.47
N GLY A 240 -15.11 -27.91 9.71
CA GLY A 240 -15.51 -26.97 8.66
C GLY A 240 -14.78 -27.14 7.32
N ALA A 241 -14.13 -28.28 7.09
CA ALA A 241 -13.59 -28.64 5.77
C ALA A 241 -14.71 -28.94 4.76
N ASP A 242 -14.63 -28.30 3.61
CA ASP A 242 -15.53 -28.55 2.47
C ASP A 242 -14.99 -29.68 1.56
N CYS A 243 -13.75 -30.13 1.78
CA CYS A 243 -13.13 -31.18 0.98
C CYS A 243 -12.00 -31.89 1.72
N GLU A 244 -11.73 -33.14 1.33
CA GLU A 244 -10.53 -33.91 1.71
C GLU A 244 -9.61 -34.19 0.52
N SER A 245 -10.13 -34.01 -0.69
CA SER A 245 -9.41 -34.13 -1.96
C SER A 245 -10.17 -33.35 -3.04
N ASP A 246 -9.50 -33.10 -4.17
CA ASP A 246 -10.09 -32.39 -5.32
C ASP A 246 -11.37 -33.09 -5.84
N ALA A 247 -11.44 -34.42 -5.74
CA ALA A 247 -12.58 -35.20 -6.21
C ALA A 247 -13.90 -34.88 -5.48
N ILE A 248 -13.85 -34.34 -4.25
CA ILE A 248 -15.05 -33.93 -3.52
C ILE A 248 -15.58 -32.58 -4.02
N CYS A 249 -14.71 -31.76 -4.60
CA CYS A 249 -15.09 -30.43 -5.08
C CYS A 249 -15.74 -30.43 -6.46
N GLU A 250 -15.70 -31.57 -7.18
CA GLU A 250 -16.24 -31.71 -8.53
C GLU A 250 -17.74 -31.36 -8.58
N ASP A 251 -18.07 -30.21 -9.18
CA ASP A 251 -19.47 -29.77 -9.36
C ASP A 251 -20.08 -30.25 -10.68
N GLY A 252 -19.26 -30.85 -11.54
CA GLY A 252 -19.64 -31.37 -12.84
C GLY A 252 -19.67 -30.33 -13.97
N ASP A 253 -19.20 -29.09 -13.73
CA ASP A 253 -18.96 -28.11 -14.78
C ASP A 253 -17.58 -28.37 -15.43
N PRO A 254 -17.52 -28.80 -16.71
CA PRO A 254 -16.26 -29.06 -17.38
C PRO A 254 -15.40 -27.80 -17.63
N MET A 255 -15.90 -26.61 -17.32
CA MET A 255 -15.17 -25.34 -17.46
C MET A 255 -14.46 -24.89 -16.16
N THR A 256 -14.72 -25.55 -15.04
CA THR A 256 -14.04 -25.30 -13.75
C THR A 256 -13.05 -26.41 -13.46
N ILE A 257 -11.92 -26.03 -12.88
CA ILE A 257 -11.03 -26.93 -12.17
C ILE A 257 -11.39 -26.80 -10.70
N ASP A 258 -12.00 -27.83 -10.17
CA ASP A 258 -12.36 -27.89 -8.76
C ASP A 258 -11.17 -28.42 -7.96
N ALA A 259 -10.64 -27.59 -7.06
CA ALA A 259 -9.46 -27.90 -6.27
C ALA A 259 -9.73 -27.69 -4.77
N CYS A 260 -9.18 -28.60 -3.96
CA CYS A 260 -9.21 -28.54 -2.51
C CYS A 260 -7.98 -27.80 -1.98
N GLU A 261 -8.02 -26.47 -1.98
CA GLU A 261 -6.95 -25.65 -1.39
C GLU A 261 -7.32 -25.23 0.04
N GLY A 262 -6.52 -25.64 1.03
CA GLY A 262 -6.74 -25.29 2.43
C GLY A 262 -8.02 -25.89 3.04
N CYS A 263 -8.44 -27.07 2.57
CA CYS A 263 -9.67 -27.75 2.96
C CYS A 263 -10.96 -26.99 2.58
N VAL A 264 -10.90 -26.10 1.59
CA VAL A 264 -12.06 -25.41 1.02
C VAL A 264 -12.13 -25.72 -0.47
N CYS A 265 -13.33 -26.02 -0.96
CA CYS A 265 -13.53 -26.20 -2.39
C CYS A 265 -13.41 -24.86 -3.11
N THR A 266 -12.46 -24.79 -4.03
CA THR A 266 -12.25 -23.64 -4.90
C THR A 266 -12.53 -24.05 -6.33
N GLN A 267 -13.45 -23.35 -6.97
CA GLN A 267 -13.71 -23.51 -8.40
C GLN A 267 -12.81 -22.51 -9.14
N LEU A 268 -11.86 -23.01 -9.90
CA LEU A 268 -10.93 -22.18 -10.65
C LEU A 268 -11.22 -22.33 -12.15
N PHE A 269 -11.66 -21.25 -12.79
CA PHE A 269 -12.05 -21.28 -14.20
C PHE A 269 -10.81 -21.23 -15.12
N GLU A 270 -10.74 -22.11 -16.12
CA GLU A 270 -9.79 -21.93 -17.23
C GLU A 270 -10.41 -21.06 -18.32
N TRP A 271 -9.78 -19.91 -18.60
CA TRP A 271 -10.28 -19.00 -19.61
C TRP A 271 -9.35 -18.93 -20.81
N ILE A 272 -9.73 -19.58 -21.90
CA ILE A 272 -8.99 -19.51 -23.17
C ILE A 272 -9.75 -18.61 -24.15
N ILE A 273 -9.14 -17.50 -24.55
CA ILE A 273 -9.69 -16.55 -25.52
C ILE A 273 -9.01 -16.80 -26.87
N THR A 274 -9.77 -17.27 -27.86
CA THR A 274 -9.25 -17.63 -29.21
C THR A 274 -9.69 -16.69 -30.33
N GLY A 275 -10.58 -15.73 -30.05
CA GLY A 275 -11.17 -14.84 -31.06
C GLY A 275 -11.13 -13.37 -30.68
N ASN A 276 -11.98 -12.58 -31.36
CA ASN A 276 -12.17 -11.17 -31.04
C ASN A 276 -13.24 -11.04 -29.95
N VAL A 277 -12.88 -10.49 -28.80
CA VAL A 277 -13.80 -10.32 -27.66
C VAL A 277 -13.68 -8.90 -27.13
N GLU A 278 -14.81 -8.30 -26.76
CA GLU A 278 -14.82 -7.05 -26.00
C GLU A 278 -14.92 -7.38 -24.49
N LEU A 279 -13.93 -6.97 -23.70
CA LEU A 279 -13.90 -7.15 -22.24
C LEU A 279 -13.75 -5.79 -21.53
N PHE A 280 -14.29 -5.67 -20.32
CA PHE A 280 -14.14 -4.47 -19.49
C PHE A 280 -14.54 -4.75 -18.04
N GLY A 281 -14.08 -3.93 -17.11
CA GLY A 281 -14.36 -4.11 -15.69
C GLY A 281 -13.37 -5.06 -15.02
N VAL A 282 -13.81 -5.70 -13.94
CA VAL A 282 -12.99 -6.61 -13.11
C VAL A 282 -13.43 -8.05 -13.34
N TYR A 283 -12.45 -8.92 -13.61
CA TYR A 283 -12.62 -10.37 -13.70
C TYR A 283 -11.75 -11.02 -12.64
N ASP A 284 -12.34 -11.86 -11.79
CA ASP A 284 -11.68 -12.55 -10.69
C ASP A 284 -11.84 -14.07 -10.79
N ARG A 285 -11.14 -14.80 -9.89
CA ARG A 285 -11.25 -16.27 -9.72
C ARG A 285 -10.93 -17.09 -10.97
N ILE A 286 -9.99 -16.62 -11.78
CA ILE A 286 -9.49 -17.35 -12.95
C ILE A 286 -8.30 -18.21 -12.53
N ASN A 287 -8.26 -19.49 -12.90
CA ASN A 287 -7.05 -20.28 -12.75
C ASN A 287 -6.00 -19.79 -13.74
N ASN A 288 -6.27 -20.07 -15.01
CA ASN A 288 -5.37 -19.89 -16.12
C ASN A 288 -6.09 -19.04 -17.16
N LEU A 289 -5.65 -17.80 -17.35
CA LEU A 289 -6.06 -16.99 -18.49
C LEU A 289 -5.07 -17.21 -19.63
N VAL A 290 -5.55 -17.63 -20.79
CA VAL A 290 -4.76 -17.72 -22.02
C VAL A 290 -5.42 -16.89 -23.12
N ILE A 291 -4.77 -15.79 -23.51
CA ILE A 291 -5.14 -15.05 -24.72
C ILE A 291 -4.33 -15.65 -25.87
N ALA A 292 -4.95 -16.55 -26.62
CA ALA A 292 -4.28 -17.35 -27.63
C ALA A 292 -3.70 -16.51 -28.78
N PRO A 293 -2.73 -17.04 -29.55
CA PRO A 293 -2.20 -16.36 -30.73
C PRO A 293 -3.32 -15.97 -31.70
N GLY A 294 -3.30 -14.72 -32.18
CA GLY A 294 -4.31 -14.19 -33.10
C GLY A 294 -5.61 -13.71 -32.44
N ALA A 295 -5.83 -14.00 -31.15
CA ALA A 295 -6.95 -13.44 -30.41
C ALA A 295 -6.78 -11.92 -30.17
N ASN A 296 -7.89 -11.19 -30.14
CA ASN A 296 -7.91 -9.74 -29.91
C ASN A 296 -8.94 -9.39 -28.84
N VAL A 297 -8.46 -9.02 -27.67
CA VAL A 297 -9.25 -8.51 -26.55
C VAL A 297 -9.31 -6.99 -26.67
N SER A 298 -10.45 -6.45 -27.09
CA SER A 298 -10.70 -5.01 -27.10
C SER A 298 -11.30 -4.56 -25.78
N VAL A 299 -10.77 -3.48 -25.19
CA VAL A 299 -11.39 -2.87 -24.01
C VAL A 299 -12.58 -2.00 -24.44
N ARG A 300 -13.70 -2.07 -23.71
CA ARG A 300 -14.85 -1.18 -23.97
C ARG A 300 -14.47 0.28 -23.70
N LYS A 301 -14.82 1.16 -24.64
CA LYS A 301 -14.55 2.61 -24.54
C LYS A 301 -15.27 3.22 -23.34
N TYR A 302 -14.61 4.15 -22.64
CA TYR A 302 -15.22 4.93 -21.57
C TYR A 302 -16.45 5.69 -22.07
N ASN A 303 -17.57 5.59 -21.36
CA ASN A 303 -18.83 6.24 -21.72
C ASN A 303 -19.45 7.05 -20.57
N GLY A 304 -18.64 7.39 -19.55
CA GLY A 304 -19.12 8.02 -18.31
C GLY A 304 -19.49 7.03 -17.21
N SER A 305 -19.61 5.72 -17.53
CA SER A 305 -19.80 4.68 -16.52
C SER A 305 -18.48 4.30 -15.85
N ALA A 306 -18.53 4.15 -14.52
CA ALA A 306 -17.39 3.75 -13.70
C ALA A 306 -16.77 2.40 -14.10
N ASN A 307 -17.49 1.55 -14.84
CA ASN A 307 -17.04 0.21 -15.25
C ASN A 307 -16.48 0.15 -16.68
N THR A 308 -16.24 1.27 -17.35
CA THR A 308 -15.78 1.30 -18.75
C THR A 308 -14.41 1.97 -18.88
N GLY A 309 -13.72 1.73 -20.00
CA GLY A 309 -12.39 2.28 -20.27
C GLY A 309 -11.23 1.55 -19.58
N PHE A 310 -11.51 0.43 -18.91
CA PHE A 310 -10.48 -0.39 -18.30
C PHE A 310 -10.80 -1.88 -18.30
N LEU A 311 -9.74 -2.67 -18.12
CA LEU A 311 -9.79 -4.12 -17.92
C LEU A 311 -8.87 -4.50 -16.74
N GLU A 312 -9.42 -5.17 -15.75
CA GLU A 312 -8.69 -5.69 -14.60
C GLU A 312 -8.95 -7.20 -14.47
N ILE A 313 -7.88 -7.98 -14.41
CA ILE A 313 -7.95 -9.45 -14.38
C ILE A 313 -7.12 -9.97 -13.21
N HIS A 314 -7.73 -10.83 -12.40
CA HIS A 314 -7.10 -11.55 -11.30
C HIS A 314 -7.14 -13.04 -11.60
N ALA A 315 -5.96 -13.65 -11.75
CA ALA A 315 -5.83 -15.08 -12.03
C ALA A 315 -4.71 -15.74 -11.20
N ARG A 316 -4.56 -17.07 -11.27
CA ARG A 316 -3.34 -17.74 -10.79
C ARG A 316 -2.20 -17.57 -11.78
N ASN A 317 -2.48 -17.85 -13.05
CA ASN A 317 -1.56 -17.69 -14.17
C ASN A 317 -2.21 -16.88 -15.31
N ILE A 318 -1.45 -15.99 -15.91
CA ILE A 318 -1.87 -15.21 -17.08
C ILE A 318 -0.86 -15.40 -18.20
N THR A 319 -1.32 -15.89 -19.35
CA THR A 319 -0.52 -16.00 -20.58
C THR A 319 -1.16 -15.16 -21.68
N VAL A 320 -0.43 -14.16 -22.18
CA VAL A 320 -0.88 -13.29 -23.27
C VAL A 320 -0.03 -13.55 -24.50
N MET A 321 -0.59 -14.26 -25.48
CA MET A 321 0.04 -14.52 -26.79
C MET A 321 -0.61 -13.72 -27.92
N GLY A 322 -1.87 -13.31 -27.74
CA GLY A 322 -2.62 -12.45 -28.66
C GLY A 322 -2.44 -10.95 -28.40
N LEU A 323 -3.49 -10.17 -28.67
CA LEU A 323 -3.52 -8.72 -28.47
C LEU A 323 -4.53 -8.35 -27.38
N ILE A 324 -4.11 -7.50 -26.43
CA ILE A 324 -5.02 -6.71 -25.60
C ILE A 324 -4.95 -5.26 -26.08
N ASN A 325 -6.08 -4.70 -26.50
CA ASN A 325 -6.18 -3.37 -27.08
C ASN A 325 -7.12 -2.45 -26.29
N ALA A 326 -6.52 -1.56 -25.51
CA ALA A 326 -7.16 -0.46 -24.80
C ALA A 326 -6.85 0.91 -25.43
N SER A 327 -6.34 0.96 -26.67
CA SER A 327 -6.03 2.22 -27.35
C SER A 327 -7.28 3.06 -27.62
N GLY A 328 -7.25 4.34 -27.26
CA GLY A 328 -8.39 5.25 -27.44
C GLY A 328 -9.62 4.95 -26.57
N LYS A 329 -9.48 4.04 -25.60
CA LYS A 329 -10.60 3.59 -24.75
C LYS A 329 -10.77 4.40 -23.47
N GLY A 330 -9.91 5.38 -23.22
CA GLY A 330 -9.96 6.29 -22.07
C GLY A 330 -10.92 7.45 -22.29
N TYR A 331 -10.65 8.59 -21.64
CA TYR A 331 -11.53 9.75 -21.70
C TYR A 331 -11.63 10.35 -23.11
N ASP A 332 -12.82 10.82 -23.47
CA ASP A 332 -13.06 11.46 -24.76
C ASP A 332 -12.31 12.78 -24.93
N GLY A 333 -11.91 13.08 -26.17
CA GLY A 333 -11.37 14.38 -26.53
C GLY A 333 -12.45 15.48 -26.55
N GLY A 334 -12.02 16.73 -26.49
CA GLY A 334 -12.91 17.89 -26.49
C GLY A 334 -13.43 18.19 -27.89
N ASN A 335 -14.69 18.62 -28.02
CA ASN A 335 -15.23 19.04 -29.30
C ASN A 335 -14.47 20.27 -29.85
N GLY A 336 -14.31 20.34 -31.17
CA GLY A 336 -13.76 21.53 -31.82
C GLY A 336 -14.74 22.71 -31.77
N GLY A 337 -14.20 23.93 -31.76
CA GLY A 337 -15.01 25.15 -31.79
C GLY A 337 -15.62 25.37 -33.17
N ALA A 338 -16.89 25.79 -33.25
CA ALA A 338 -17.51 26.18 -34.52
C ALA A 338 -16.82 27.42 -35.12
N GLY A 339 -16.80 27.52 -36.45
CA GLY A 339 -16.27 28.67 -37.17
C GLY A 339 -17.14 29.92 -36.97
N GLY A 340 -16.55 31.11 -37.13
CA GLY A 340 -17.30 32.36 -37.08
C GLY A 340 -18.05 32.62 -38.38
N ASN A 341 -19.26 33.19 -38.28
CA ASN A 341 -20.10 33.59 -39.40
C ASN A 341 -19.47 34.81 -40.12
N GLY A 342 -19.60 34.84 -41.45
CA GLY A 342 -19.34 36.04 -42.25
C GLY A 342 -20.35 37.15 -41.91
N GLY A 343 -20.00 38.41 -42.19
CA GLY A 343 -20.91 39.53 -41.97
C GLY A 343 -22.08 39.51 -42.97
N ASP A 344 -23.29 39.78 -42.48
CA ASP A 344 -24.49 39.94 -43.30
C ASP A 344 -24.50 41.30 -44.02
N SER A 345 -25.13 41.37 -45.19
CA SER A 345 -25.18 42.55 -46.07
C SER A 345 -26.06 43.70 -45.58
N ASP A 346 -26.81 43.53 -44.48
CA ASP A 346 -27.75 44.51 -43.93
C ASP A 346 -27.08 45.73 -43.22
N GLY A 347 -25.81 45.99 -43.51
CA GLY A 347 -25.07 47.16 -43.00
C GLY A 347 -24.74 47.11 -41.50
N SER A 348 -25.09 46.01 -40.81
CA SER A 348 -24.67 45.74 -39.44
C SER A 348 -23.38 44.92 -39.46
N PRO A 349 -22.23 45.45 -38.99
CA PRO A 349 -20.95 44.77 -39.02
C PRO A 349 -20.84 43.68 -37.94
N THR A 350 -21.85 42.82 -37.80
CA THR A 350 -21.81 41.67 -36.88
C THR A 350 -21.01 40.53 -37.49
N VAL A 351 -19.75 40.80 -37.80
CA VAL A 351 -18.75 39.74 -37.95
C VAL A 351 -18.57 39.04 -36.61
N SER A 352 -18.78 37.73 -36.60
CA SER A 352 -18.65 36.94 -35.37
C SER A 352 -17.27 36.31 -35.27
N SER A 353 -16.67 36.39 -34.08
CA SER A 353 -15.52 35.56 -33.75
C SER A 353 -15.90 34.08 -33.81
N GLY A 354 -14.94 33.20 -34.09
CA GLY A 354 -15.18 31.77 -33.96
C GLY A 354 -15.53 31.36 -32.53
N PHE A 355 -15.87 30.11 -32.30
CA PHE A 355 -16.05 29.57 -30.96
C PHE A 355 -14.76 28.94 -30.46
N SER A 356 -14.50 29.00 -29.16
CA SER A 356 -13.37 28.28 -28.57
C SER A 356 -13.63 26.77 -28.63
N GLY A 357 -12.57 25.98 -28.76
CA GLY A 357 -12.64 24.54 -28.60
C GLY A 357 -13.02 24.17 -27.17
N VAL A 358 -13.62 23.00 -27.00
CA VAL A 358 -13.94 22.44 -25.69
C VAL A 358 -12.70 21.73 -25.14
N ASN A 359 -12.51 21.77 -23.83
CA ASN A 359 -11.48 20.99 -23.16
C ASN A 359 -11.73 19.48 -23.35
N GLY A 360 -10.66 18.69 -23.38
CA GLY A 360 -10.75 17.24 -23.30
C GLY A 360 -11.40 16.80 -21.99
N SER A 361 -12.03 15.62 -22.01
CA SER A 361 -12.56 15.00 -20.80
C SER A 361 -11.44 14.38 -19.96
N GLY A 362 -11.75 14.11 -18.68
CA GLY A 362 -10.85 13.54 -17.70
C GLY A 362 -10.23 14.59 -16.78
N PRO A 363 -9.56 14.17 -15.70
CA PRO A 363 -9.04 15.08 -14.68
C PRO A 363 -7.98 16.06 -15.22
N PHE A 364 -7.31 15.70 -16.32
CA PHE A 364 -6.24 16.48 -16.95
C PHE A 364 -6.44 16.55 -18.46
N GLY A 365 -7.69 16.77 -18.87
CA GLY A 365 -8.05 17.00 -20.26
C GLY A 365 -7.27 18.17 -20.86
N GLY A 366 -6.90 18.04 -22.13
CA GLY A 366 -6.24 19.11 -22.85
C GLY A 366 -7.14 20.36 -22.93
N ALA A 367 -6.56 21.54 -22.78
CA ALA A 367 -7.29 22.80 -22.93
C ALA A 367 -7.76 22.97 -24.39
N GLY A 368 -8.98 23.44 -24.57
CA GLY A 368 -9.50 23.81 -25.86
C GLY A 368 -8.76 25.02 -26.43
N GLY A 369 -8.61 25.05 -27.75
CA GLY A 369 -8.00 26.16 -28.46
C GLY A 369 -8.87 27.42 -28.40
N PHE A 370 -8.25 28.57 -28.22
CA PHE A 370 -8.95 29.85 -28.30
C PHE A 370 -9.52 30.10 -29.70
N ARG A 371 -10.69 30.73 -29.74
CA ARG A 371 -11.30 31.21 -30.98
C ARG A 371 -10.39 32.18 -31.74
N GLY A 372 -10.50 32.17 -33.06
CA GLY A 372 -10.00 33.24 -33.91
C GLY A 372 -10.70 34.56 -33.58
N LEU A 373 -9.93 35.65 -33.50
CA LEU A 373 -10.46 36.99 -33.33
C LEU A 373 -10.59 37.68 -34.69
N PHE A 374 -11.58 38.56 -34.81
CA PHE A 374 -11.75 39.37 -36.01
C PHE A 374 -10.70 40.49 -36.06
N THR A 375 -10.17 40.74 -37.25
CA THR A 375 -9.43 41.97 -37.58
C THR A 375 -10.09 42.60 -38.81
N ASN A 376 -9.92 43.91 -39.01
CA ASN A 376 -10.64 44.71 -40.02
C ASN A 376 -10.53 44.26 -41.49
N VAL A 377 -9.83 43.16 -41.81
CA VAL A 377 -9.59 42.69 -43.18
C VAL A 377 -9.67 41.18 -43.31
N ASP A 378 -9.08 40.42 -42.39
CA ASP A 378 -9.07 38.95 -42.44
C ASP A 378 -9.46 38.35 -41.08
N GLY A 379 -10.10 37.17 -41.13
CA GLY A 379 -10.36 36.37 -39.94
C GLY A 379 -9.08 35.73 -39.44
N LEU A 380 -8.73 35.91 -38.15
CA LEU A 380 -7.58 35.20 -37.57
C LEU A 380 -7.88 33.70 -37.41
N PRO A 381 -6.86 32.83 -37.55
CA PRO A 381 -7.02 31.40 -37.33
C PRO A 381 -7.37 31.09 -35.87
N GLY A 382 -8.11 30.01 -35.67
CA GLY A 382 -8.33 29.43 -34.34
C GLY A 382 -7.04 28.81 -33.81
N TRP A 383 -6.86 28.82 -32.49
CA TRP A 383 -5.68 28.22 -31.85
C TRP A 383 -5.86 26.70 -31.75
N ASN A 384 -4.74 25.97 -31.75
CA ASN A 384 -4.78 24.54 -31.49
C ASN A 384 -5.23 24.28 -30.04
N GLY A 385 -5.85 23.12 -29.81
CA GLY A 385 -6.02 22.59 -28.47
C GLY A 385 -4.66 22.24 -27.85
N THR A 386 -4.69 21.68 -26.63
CA THR A 386 -3.51 21.06 -26.02
C THR A 386 -3.71 19.56 -25.83
N LYS A 387 -2.62 18.80 -25.72
CA LYS A 387 -2.67 17.35 -25.48
C LYS A 387 -3.25 17.04 -24.10
N GLY A 388 -3.95 15.92 -23.99
CA GLY A 388 -4.35 15.37 -22.69
C GLY A 388 -3.15 14.98 -21.83
N GLY A 389 -3.36 14.86 -20.52
CA GLY A 389 -2.32 14.45 -19.56
C GLY A 389 -2.81 13.51 -18.45
N TYR A 390 -1.99 13.40 -17.39
CA TYR A 390 -2.14 12.44 -16.28
C TYR A 390 -2.12 13.03 -14.87
N ALA A 391 -1.31 14.07 -14.65
CA ALA A 391 -1.15 14.77 -13.37
C ALA A 391 -1.25 16.29 -13.57
N ALA A 392 -1.02 16.75 -14.80
CA ALA A 392 -1.35 18.05 -15.35
C ALA A 392 -1.57 17.90 -16.87
N PRO A 393 -2.20 18.85 -17.58
CA PRO A 393 -2.23 18.84 -19.04
C PRO A 393 -0.81 18.71 -19.61
N GLN A 394 -0.64 17.89 -20.65
CA GLN A 394 0.67 17.60 -21.27
C GLN A 394 1.71 16.91 -20.35
N SER A 395 1.36 16.49 -19.13
CA SER A 395 2.30 15.79 -18.24
C SER A 395 2.40 14.30 -18.56
N GLN A 396 3.61 13.76 -18.46
CA GLN A 396 3.88 12.33 -18.62
C GLN A 396 3.43 11.53 -17.40
N GLY A 397 2.56 10.54 -17.62
CA GLY A 397 2.29 9.41 -16.74
C GLY A 397 1.80 9.71 -15.32
N ASP A 398 1.21 8.69 -14.72
CA ASP A 398 1.08 8.57 -13.27
C ASP A 398 2.45 8.53 -12.60
N ILE A 399 2.60 9.30 -11.51
CA ILE A 399 3.85 9.45 -10.75
C ILE A 399 3.88 8.58 -9.49
N SER A 400 2.76 7.97 -9.11
CA SER A 400 2.69 7.14 -7.92
C SER A 400 3.50 5.84 -8.10
N GLU A 401 4.08 5.36 -7.01
CA GLU A 401 4.83 4.11 -6.98
C GLU A 401 3.99 2.93 -6.44
N ASP A 402 2.69 3.15 -6.27
CA ASP A 402 1.71 2.15 -5.85
C ASP A 402 1.05 1.47 -7.06
N GLU A 403 0.11 0.57 -6.77
CA GLU A 403 -0.63 -0.22 -7.76
C GLU A 403 -1.75 0.56 -8.47
N THR A 404 -1.84 1.88 -8.28
CA THR A 404 -2.78 2.68 -9.05
C THR A 404 -2.28 2.86 -10.48
N VAL A 405 -3.21 2.85 -11.43
CA VAL A 405 -2.96 3.24 -12.82
C VAL A 405 -4.22 3.94 -13.32
N PHE A 406 -4.07 4.91 -14.20
CA PHE A 406 -5.17 5.76 -14.66
C PHE A 406 -5.41 5.61 -16.17
N MET A 407 -6.63 5.91 -16.59
CA MET A 407 -6.93 6.16 -18.00
C MET A 407 -6.27 7.48 -18.43
N GLY A 408 -5.88 7.56 -19.71
CA GLY A 408 -5.44 8.80 -20.31
C GLY A 408 -6.57 9.80 -20.47
N SER A 409 -6.31 11.08 -20.20
CA SER A 409 -7.24 12.17 -20.50
C SER A 409 -7.31 12.45 -22.01
N GLY A 410 -8.45 12.96 -22.46
CA GLY A 410 -8.64 13.35 -23.87
C GLY A 410 -7.87 14.62 -24.22
N GLY A 411 -7.53 14.78 -25.51
CA GLY A 411 -6.96 16.03 -26.03
C GLY A 411 -8.01 17.15 -26.11
N GLY A 412 -7.58 18.40 -26.11
CA GLY A 412 -8.45 19.56 -26.31
C GLY A 412 -8.83 19.71 -27.78
N GLY A 413 -10.04 20.21 -28.05
CA GLY A 413 -10.46 20.59 -29.39
C GLY A 413 -9.81 21.91 -29.81
N GLY A 414 -9.53 22.10 -31.10
CA GLY A 414 -9.08 23.37 -31.65
C GLY A 414 -10.18 24.42 -31.66
N GLY A 415 -9.83 25.70 -31.60
CA GLY A 415 -10.78 26.81 -31.74
C GLY A 415 -11.22 26.99 -33.19
N GLY A 416 -12.43 27.52 -33.42
CA GLY A 416 -12.87 27.93 -34.75
C GLY A 416 -12.17 29.21 -35.20
N GLY A 417 -11.89 29.32 -36.51
CA GLY A 417 -11.40 30.55 -37.12
C GLY A 417 -12.49 31.62 -37.18
N ALA A 418 -12.10 32.90 -37.19
CA ALA A 418 -13.05 34.01 -37.34
C ALA A 418 -13.52 34.15 -38.79
N GLY A 419 -14.72 34.71 -38.99
CA GLY A 419 -15.16 35.19 -40.30
C GLY A 419 -14.35 36.40 -40.74
N GLY A 420 -14.22 36.60 -42.06
CA GLY A 420 -13.59 37.78 -42.67
C GLY A 420 -14.64 38.67 -43.32
N ALA A 421 -14.53 39.99 -43.14
CA ALA A 421 -15.30 41.00 -43.87
C ALA A 421 -14.58 42.34 -43.81
N VAL A 422 -14.74 43.18 -44.83
CA VAL A 422 -14.26 44.56 -44.82
C VAL A 422 -15.43 45.52 -44.82
N TYR A 423 -15.32 46.51 -43.95
CA TYR A 423 -16.17 47.70 -43.98
C TYR A 423 -15.64 48.66 -45.04
N ILE A 424 -16.32 48.74 -46.19
CA ILE A 424 -16.12 49.80 -47.16
C ILE A 424 -17.30 50.76 -47.04
N ASP A 425 -17.02 52.06 -46.92
CA ASP A 425 -17.99 53.15 -46.66
C ASP A 425 -19.20 53.24 -47.63
N TYR A 426 -19.30 52.38 -48.64
CA TYR A 426 -20.32 52.42 -49.69
C TYR A 426 -21.11 51.11 -49.92
N GLY A 427 -20.97 50.12 -49.05
CA GLY A 427 -21.75 48.88 -49.11
C GLY A 427 -20.97 47.69 -48.57
N ALA A 428 -21.62 46.86 -47.75
CA ALA A 428 -20.98 45.67 -47.19
C ALA A 428 -20.69 44.66 -48.30
N THR A 429 -19.41 44.33 -48.51
CA THR A 429 -19.04 43.20 -49.37
C THR A 429 -19.32 41.89 -48.65
N PRO A 430 -19.77 40.84 -49.36
CA PRO A 430 -20.04 39.54 -48.77
C PRO A 430 -18.81 39.01 -48.03
N GLY A 431 -18.99 38.69 -46.74
CA GLY A 431 -17.94 38.11 -45.90
C GLY A 431 -17.72 36.62 -46.18
N SER A 432 -16.59 36.11 -45.72
CA SER A 432 -16.26 34.68 -45.76
C SER A 432 -16.33 34.04 -44.38
N GLY A 433 -16.98 32.89 -44.25
CA GLY A 433 -17.05 32.15 -42.99
C GLY A 433 -15.70 31.56 -42.56
N GLY A 434 -15.44 31.56 -41.25
CA GLY A 434 -14.27 30.91 -40.64
C GLY A 434 -14.40 29.39 -40.62
N GLY A 435 -13.28 28.67 -40.64
CA GLY A 435 -13.25 27.22 -40.53
C GLY A 435 -13.48 26.72 -39.10
N GLY A 436 -14.20 25.60 -38.93
CA GLY A 436 -14.39 24.99 -37.61
C GLY A 436 -13.13 24.31 -37.07
N GLY A 437 -12.86 24.38 -35.77
CA GLY A 437 -11.72 23.72 -35.14
C GLY A 437 -11.86 22.18 -35.12
N GLY A 438 -10.75 21.46 -35.12
CA GLY A 438 -10.74 19.98 -35.03
C GLY A 438 -11.06 19.49 -33.61
N ALA A 439 -11.72 18.33 -33.46
CA ALA A 439 -11.94 17.75 -32.13
C ALA A 439 -10.64 17.20 -31.52
N GLY A 440 -10.53 17.08 -30.21
CA GLY A 440 -9.44 16.35 -29.56
C GLY A 440 -9.59 14.84 -29.75
N ALA A 441 -8.49 14.11 -29.64
CA ALA A 441 -8.52 12.64 -29.67
C ALA A 441 -8.73 12.03 -28.28
N ALA A 442 -9.28 10.82 -28.21
CA ALA A 442 -9.51 10.11 -26.96
C ALA A 442 -8.20 9.62 -26.31
N GLY A 443 -8.17 9.57 -24.99
CA GLY A 443 -7.06 8.98 -24.24
C GLY A 443 -7.07 7.45 -24.28
N GLY A 444 -5.98 6.81 -23.84
CA GLY A 444 -5.89 5.36 -23.70
C GLY A 444 -6.64 4.85 -22.48
N GLY A 445 -7.27 3.68 -22.58
CA GLY A 445 -7.78 2.94 -21.42
C GLY A 445 -6.64 2.30 -20.62
N TYR A 446 -6.92 1.72 -19.46
CA TYR A 446 -5.90 1.00 -18.70
C TYR A 446 -6.17 -0.50 -18.60
N VAL A 447 -5.08 -1.26 -18.39
CA VAL A 447 -5.11 -2.71 -18.19
C VAL A 447 -4.35 -3.06 -16.93
N LYS A 448 -4.95 -3.86 -16.05
CA LYS A 448 -4.32 -4.42 -14.85
C LYS A 448 -4.38 -5.94 -14.91
N LEU A 449 -3.22 -6.58 -14.78
CA LEU A 449 -3.09 -8.03 -14.74
C LEU A 449 -2.45 -8.43 -13.40
N TYR A 450 -3.22 -9.11 -12.57
CA TYR A 450 -2.81 -9.68 -11.29
C TYR A 450 -2.74 -11.20 -11.43
N ALA A 451 -1.56 -11.78 -11.24
CA ALA A 451 -1.42 -13.24 -11.16
C ALA A 451 -0.80 -13.66 -9.83
N SER A 452 -1.35 -14.65 -9.14
CA SER A 452 -0.74 -15.13 -7.89
C SER A 452 0.58 -15.88 -8.12
N GLN A 453 0.80 -16.41 -9.34
CA GLN A 453 2.03 -17.12 -9.71
C GLN A 453 2.75 -16.44 -10.89
N ILE A 454 2.26 -16.61 -12.11
CA ILE A 454 3.02 -16.24 -13.32
C ILE A 454 2.22 -15.33 -14.24
N ILE A 455 2.87 -14.27 -14.74
CA ILE A 455 2.45 -13.54 -15.95
C ILE A 455 3.47 -13.81 -17.06
N ASN A 456 3.03 -14.37 -18.18
CA ASN A 456 3.85 -14.61 -19.37
C ASN A 456 3.28 -13.88 -20.58
N ILE A 457 3.99 -12.87 -21.08
CA ILE A 457 3.54 -12.03 -22.20
C ILE A 457 4.49 -12.20 -23.38
N THR A 458 3.99 -12.85 -24.43
CA THR A 458 4.64 -12.96 -25.75
C THR A 458 3.89 -12.17 -26.83
N GLY A 459 2.62 -11.85 -26.58
CA GLY A 459 1.75 -11.01 -27.39
C GLY A 459 1.85 -9.52 -27.09
N MET A 460 0.92 -8.73 -27.60
CA MET A 460 0.96 -7.27 -27.52
C MET A 460 -0.09 -6.73 -26.54
N ILE A 461 0.27 -5.66 -25.82
CA ILE A 461 -0.67 -4.91 -24.98
C ILE A 461 -0.56 -3.44 -25.36
N TYR A 462 -1.66 -2.87 -25.84
CA TYR A 462 -1.74 -1.48 -26.23
C TYR A 462 -2.69 -0.70 -25.34
N THR A 463 -2.18 0.36 -24.74
CA THR A 463 -2.95 1.32 -23.96
C THR A 463 -2.77 2.72 -24.53
N THR A 464 -2.50 2.87 -25.83
CA THR A 464 -2.11 4.17 -26.39
C THR A 464 -3.25 5.19 -26.47
N GLY A 465 -2.91 6.48 -26.43
CA GLY A 465 -3.85 7.53 -26.79
C GLY A 465 -4.16 7.51 -28.29
N GLU A 466 -5.34 7.97 -28.69
CA GLU A 466 -5.65 8.13 -30.10
C GLU A 466 -4.93 9.34 -30.71
N ASN A 467 -4.52 9.19 -31.97
CA ASN A 467 -4.03 10.30 -32.80
C ASN A 467 -5.10 10.79 -33.79
N ARG A 468 -6.35 10.34 -33.66
CA ARG A 468 -7.44 10.67 -34.58
C ARG A 468 -8.46 11.50 -33.84
N SER A 469 -8.67 12.70 -34.35
CA SER A 469 -9.71 13.63 -33.93
C SER A 469 -11.02 13.36 -34.66
N GLY A 470 -12.16 13.54 -33.98
CA GLY A 470 -13.45 13.68 -34.64
C GLY A 470 -13.51 14.93 -35.55
N ASN A 471 -14.49 14.96 -36.45
CA ASN A 471 -14.77 16.15 -37.26
C ASN A 471 -15.13 17.33 -36.36
N GLY A 472 -14.61 18.51 -36.70
CA GLY A 472 -15.11 19.76 -36.14
C GLY A 472 -16.52 20.07 -36.66
N SER A 473 -17.30 20.83 -35.89
CA SER A 473 -18.55 21.41 -36.41
C SER A 473 -18.26 22.26 -37.65
N ARG A 474 -19.15 22.23 -38.65
CA ARG A 474 -19.10 23.19 -39.76
C ARG A 474 -19.31 24.61 -39.22
N GLY A 475 -18.72 25.62 -39.86
CA GLY A 475 -19.17 26.99 -39.64
C GLY A 475 -20.60 27.13 -40.18
N ASP A 476 -21.40 28.02 -39.60
CA ASP A 476 -22.74 28.26 -40.13
C ASP A 476 -22.63 28.99 -41.48
N ASP A 477 -23.49 28.61 -42.43
CA ASP A 477 -23.62 29.33 -43.69
C ASP A 477 -24.25 30.71 -43.41
N SER A 478 -23.71 31.78 -44.01
CA SER A 478 -24.34 33.11 -43.94
C SER A 478 -25.71 33.04 -44.63
N GLY A 479 -26.78 33.26 -43.88
CA GLY A 479 -28.16 32.93 -44.24
C GLY A 479 -28.82 33.79 -45.32
N SER A 480 -28.05 34.52 -46.13
CA SER A 480 -28.58 35.41 -47.18
C SER A 480 -28.72 34.65 -48.50
N GLY A 481 -29.96 34.53 -49.00
CA GLY A 481 -30.34 33.71 -50.16
C GLY A 481 -29.91 34.19 -51.55
N ASP A 482 -28.88 35.03 -51.69
CA ASP A 482 -28.30 35.34 -53.00
C ASP A 482 -27.02 34.53 -53.25
N ASP A 483 -26.85 33.98 -54.45
CA ASP A 483 -25.70 33.13 -54.83
C ASP A 483 -24.32 33.84 -54.83
N GLN A 484 -24.23 35.07 -54.29
CA GLN A 484 -22.99 35.86 -54.21
C GLN A 484 -22.26 35.76 -52.87
N TYR A 485 -22.82 35.05 -51.88
CA TYR A 485 -22.18 34.88 -50.57
C TYR A 485 -21.28 33.64 -50.54
N GLY A 486 -20.11 33.77 -49.92
CA GLY A 486 -19.19 32.65 -49.76
C GLY A 486 -19.76 31.62 -48.78
N ALA A 487 -19.73 30.34 -49.14
CA ALA A 487 -20.15 29.26 -48.24
C ALA A 487 -19.42 29.33 -46.89
N GLY A 488 -20.08 28.89 -45.82
CA GLY A 488 -19.45 28.71 -44.52
C GLY A 488 -18.18 27.87 -44.63
N GLY A 489 -17.18 28.16 -43.79
CA GLY A 489 -15.97 27.34 -43.74
C GLY A 489 -16.31 25.88 -43.47
N LEU A 490 -15.66 24.96 -44.19
CA LEU A 490 -15.85 23.53 -43.97
C LEU A 490 -15.51 23.19 -42.53
N GLY A 491 -16.27 22.29 -41.91
CA GLY A 491 -15.88 21.72 -40.62
C GLY A 491 -14.53 21.00 -40.75
N GLY A 492 -13.76 20.92 -39.66
CA GLY A 492 -12.51 20.16 -39.65
C GLY A 492 -12.72 18.75 -40.17
N PHE A 493 -11.96 18.34 -41.18
CA PHE A 493 -12.03 17.01 -41.77
C PHE A 493 -11.25 16.01 -40.92
N ASN A 494 -11.91 14.91 -40.54
CA ASN A 494 -11.29 13.69 -40.04
C ASN A 494 -10.62 12.99 -41.23
N SER A 495 -9.48 13.53 -41.66
CA SER A 495 -8.65 12.87 -42.64
C SER A 495 -8.01 11.65 -41.98
N THR A 496 -8.15 10.47 -42.60
CA THR A 496 -7.54 9.21 -42.15
C THR A 496 -6.00 9.28 -42.06
N LEU A 497 -5.41 10.31 -42.69
CA LEU A 497 -4.00 10.66 -42.71
C LEU A 497 -3.64 11.64 -41.58
N SER A 498 -3.62 11.15 -40.33
CA SER A 498 -2.92 11.68 -39.13
C SER A 498 -2.91 13.18 -38.82
N SER A 499 -3.63 14.01 -39.57
CA SER A 499 -3.54 15.45 -39.53
C SER A 499 -4.85 15.96 -38.96
N MET A 500 -4.80 16.36 -37.68
CA MET A 500 -5.89 16.97 -36.92
C MET A 500 -6.18 18.39 -37.44
N VAL A 501 -6.23 18.59 -38.76
CA VAL A 501 -6.28 19.91 -39.38
C VAL A 501 -7.68 20.50 -39.15
N GLY A 502 -7.73 21.72 -38.62
CA GLY A 502 -8.99 22.45 -38.54
C GLY A 502 -9.56 22.72 -39.93
N GLY A 503 -10.83 23.07 -39.96
CA GLY A 503 -11.59 23.37 -41.16
C GLY A 503 -10.91 24.44 -42.00
N MET A 504 -10.92 24.24 -43.32
CA MET A 504 -10.54 25.31 -44.24
C MET A 504 -11.60 26.41 -44.20
N TYR A 505 -11.15 27.65 -44.26
CA TYR A 505 -12.05 28.80 -44.35
C TYR A 505 -12.83 28.80 -45.67
N GLY A 506 -14.00 29.45 -45.67
CA GLY A 506 -14.67 29.83 -46.91
C GLY A 506 -13.84 30.92 -47.60
N ALA A 507 -13.72 30.88 -48.93
CA ALA A 507 -13.07 31.94 -49.69
C ALA A 507 -14.12 32.75 -50.43
N SER A 508 -14.12 34.07 -50.23
CA SER A 508 -14.74 35.00 -51.16
C SER A 508 -13.68 35.51 -52.15
N LEU A 509 -14.10 36.19 -53.22
CA LEU A 509 -13.19 36.77 -54.21
C LEU A 509 -12.16 37.74 -53.59
N HIS A 510 -12.44 38.33 -52.41
CA HIS A 510 -11.63 39.41 -51.85
C HIS A 510 -11.16 39.16 -50.41
N TYR A 511 -11.76 38.21 -49.69
CA TYR A 511 -11.48 37.97 -48.27
C TYR A 511 -11.45 36.50 -47.90
N HIS A 512 -10.65 36.20 -46.88
CA HIS A 512 -10.48 34.86 -46.34
C HIS A 512 -10.88 34.81 -44.86
N GLY A 513 -11.68 33.79 -44.50
CA GLY A 513 -11.89 33.46 -43.11
C GLY A 513 -10.61 32.90 -42.48
N GLY A 514 -10.59 32.82 -41.15
CA GLY A 514 -9.53 32.12 -40.44
C GLY A 514 -9.67 30.60 -40.59
N VAL A 515 -8.56 29.88 -40.72
CA VAL A 515 -8.55 28.41 -40.62
C VAL A 515 -8.90 28.01 -39.17
N GLY A 516 -9.63 26.91 -39.00
CA GLY A 516 -9.83 26.32 -37.68
C GLY A 516 -8.50 25.84 -37.05
N GLY A 517 -8.41 25.91 -35.73
CA GLY A 517 -7.32 25.32 -34.96
C GLY A 517 -7.37 23.80 -34.99
N ARG A 518 -6.21 23.17 -34.77
CA ARG A 518 -6.09 21.72 -34.69
C ARG A 518 -6.56 21.21 -33.34
N GLY A 519 -7.30 20.10 -33.32
CA GLY A 519 -7.42 19.31 -32.10
C GLY A 519 -6.09 18.63 -31.78
N GLU A 520 -5.92 18.13 -30.56
CA GLU A 520 -4.68 17.49 -30.12
C GLU A 520 -4.88 16.05 -29.65
N ALA A 521 -3.76 15.33 -29.54
CA ALA A 521 -3.70 13.92 -29.13
C ALA A 521 -4.18 13.68 -27.69
N GLY A 522 -4.86 12.55 -27.49
CA GLY A 522 -5.16 12.01 -26.17
C GLY A 522 -3.90 11.45 -25.50
N ALA A 523 -3.90 11.44 -24.17
CA ALA A 523 -2.81 10.81 -23.41
C ALA A 523 -2.82 9.29 -23.55
N GLY A 524 -1.68 8.64 -23.34
CA GLY A 524 -1.61 7.18 -23.21
C GLY A 524 -2.42 6.70 -22.02
N GLY A 525 -2.55 5.39 -21.82
CA GLY A 525 -3.27 4.70 -20.75
C GLY A 525 -2.30 3.91 -19.85
N GLY A 526 -2.76 3.44 -18.71
CA GLY A 526 -1.94 2.69 -17.76
C GLY A 526 -1.85 1.18 -18.05
N LEU A 527 -0.70 0.56 -17.76
CA LEU A 527 -0.52 -0.89 -17.73
C LEU A 527 0.08 -1.28 -16.38
N LEU A 528 -0.58 -2.17 -15.65
CA LEU A 528 -0.03 -2.77 -14.43
C LEU A 528 0.08 -4.27 -14.58
N LEU A 529 1.25 -4.80 -14.25
CA LEU A 529 1.54 -6.22 -14.15
C LEU A 529 1.99 -6.52 -12.71
N LYS A 530 1.31 -7.45 -12.03
CA LYS A 530 1.72 -7.90 -10.69
C LYS A 530 1.64 -9.41 -10.58
N ALA A 531 2.78 -10.05 -10.30
CA ALA A 531 2.84 -11.49 -10.07
C ALA A 531 4.08 -11.92 -9.29
N ASN A 532 4.13 -13.17 -8.81
CA ASN A 532 5.39 -13.70 -8.26
C ASN A 532 6.48 -13.70 -9.35
N GLU A 533 6.14 -14.16 -10.55
CA GLU A 533 7.03 -14.16 -11.72
C GLU A 533 6.42 -13.42 -12.91
N VAL A 534 7.17 -12.49 -13.51
CA VAL A 534 6.77 -11.81 -14.74
C VAL A 534 7.80 -12.07 -15.84
N TYR A 535 7.35 -12.76 -16.88
CA TYR A 535 8.09 -13.00 -18.11
C TYR A 535 7.51 -12.11 -19.22
N PHE A 536 8.34 -11.20 -19.73
CA PHE A 536 7.92 -10.29 -20.79
C PHE A 536 8.86 -10.41 -21.99
N ASN A 537 8.42 -11.18 -22.97
CA ASN A 537 9.15 -11.50 -24.20
C ASN A 537 8.35 -11.13 -25.45
N SER A 538 7.69 -9.96 -25.41
CA SER A 538 7.03 -9.40 -26.58
C SER A 538 7.82 -8.26 -27.18
N SER A 539 7.67 -8.10 -28.50
CA SER A 539 8.35 -7.07 -29.28
C SER A 539 7.77 -5.66 -29.07
N SER A 540 6.57 -5.51 -28.49
CA SER A 540 6.02 -4.20 -28.14
C SER A 540 4.82 -4.26 -27.20
N SER A 541 4.97 -3.70 -25.99
CA SER A 541 3.86 -3.01 -25.31
C SER A 541 3.99 -1.51 -25.55
N ASP A 542 2.86 -0.86 -25.80
CA ASP A 542 2.81 0.57 -26.11
C ASP A 542 1.74 1.27 -25.27
N ALA A 543 2.22 2.14 -24.41
CA ALA A 543 1.44 3.03 -23.56
C ALA A 543 1.70 4.51 -23.92
N ARG A 544 2.24 4.82 -25.10
CA ARG A 544 2.47 6.21 -25.53
C ARG A 544 1.16 6.97 -25.76
N GLY A 545 1.21 8.28 -25.73
CA GLY A 545 0.10 9.13 -26.14
C GLY A 545 -0.13 9.06 -27.64
N GLY A 546 -1.21 9.70 -28.09
CA GLY A 546 -1.54 9.78 -29.50
C GLY A 546 -0.37 10.30 -30.34
N GLY A 547 -0.16 9.66 -31.49
CA GLY A 547 0.93 9.99 -32.40
C GLY A 547 2.27 9.44 -31.96
N ALA A 548 2.27 8.35 -31.17
CA ALA A 548 3.47 7.70 -30.67
C ALA A 548 4.34 8.63 -29.80
N ASN A 549 3.69 9.55 -29.08
CA ASN A 549 4.38 10.57 -28.29
C ASN A 549 4.56 10.13 -26.83
N VAL A 550 5.80 10.13 -26.36
CA VAL A 550 6.14 9.76 -24.98
C VAL A 550 5.82 10.88 -23.97
N ILE A 551 5.72 12.14 -24.40
CA ILE A 551 5.50 13.31 -23.53
C ILE A 551 4.10 13.32 -22.90
N ASN A 552 3.10 12.77 -23.59
CA ASN A 552 1.79 12.49 -23.02
C ASN A 552 1.55 10.98 -22.91
N GLY A 553 2.63 10.21 -22.77
CA GLY A 553 2.56 8.77 -22.55
C GLY A 553 1.96 8.43 -21.19
N GLY A 554 1.34 7.26 -21.14
CA GLY A 554 0.89 6.62 -19.92
C GLY A 554 2.02 5.93 -19.18
N THR A 555 1.62 5.13 -18.19
CA THR A 555 2.53 4.50 -17.23
C THR A 555 2.46 3.00 -17.33
N VAL A 556 3.62 2.35 -17.36
CA VAL A 556 3.74 0.90 -17.16
C VAL A 556 4.29 0.65 -15.76
N LYS A 557 3.64 -0.19 -14.97
CA LYS A 557 4.09 -0.59 -13.62
C LYS A 557 4.21 -2.11 -13.53
N ILE A 558 5.32 -2.59 -12.99
CA ILE A 558 5.61 -4.02 -12.84
C ILE A 558 6.01 -4.29 -11.40
N PHE A 559 5.23 -5.09 -10.71
CA PHE A 559 5.47 -5.57 -9.33
C PHE A 559 5.75 -7.06 -9.36
N TYR A 560 6.90 -7.49 -8.83
CA TYR A 560 7.32 -8.90 -8.95
C TYR A 560 8.20 -9.40 -7.81
N LYS A 561 8.26 -10.73 -7.60
CA LYS A 561 9.32 -11.35 -6.77
C LYS A 561 10.52 -11.78 -7.61
N ASN A 562 10.28 -12.42 -8.75
CA ASN A 562 11.27 -12.77 -9.76
C ASN A 562 10.89 -12.17 -11.12
N VAL A 563 11.83 -11.61 -11.87
CA VAL A 563 11.55 -11.03 -13.20
C VAL A 563 12.60 -11.45 -14.21
N LEU A 564 12.11 -11.73 -15.41
CA LEU A 564 12.91 -11.75 -16.62
C LEU A 564 12.22 -10.87 -17.66
N VAL A 565 12.73 -9.64 -17.79
CA VAL A 565 12.25 -8.66 -18.76
C VAL A 565 13.36 -8.46 -19.79
N ASN A 566 13.17 -9.00 -21.00
CA ASN A 566 14.10 -8.86 -22.12
C ASN A 566 13.60 -7.87 -23.18
N SER A 567 12.70 -6.96 -22.81
CA SER A 567 11.89 -6.15 -23.72
C SER A 567 11.97 -4.66 -23.43
N THR A 568 11.64 -3.86 -24.45
CA THR A 568 11.52 -2.40 -24.35
C THR A 568 10.05 -2.01 -24.19
N PHE A 569 9.76 -1.19 -23.17
CA PHE A 569 8.44 -0.60 -22.97
C PHE A 569 8.40 0.78 -23.63
N ASN A 570 7.42 0.99 -24.53
CA ASN A 570 7.16 2.31 -25.09
C ASN A 570 6.12 3.02 -24.22
N ALA A 571 6.55 3.79 -23.24
CA ALA A 571 5.66 4.49 -22.31
C ALA A 571 6.20 5.87 -21.96
N GLY A 572 5.36 6.72 -21.36
CA GLY A 572 5.83 7.98 -20.78
C GLY A 572 6.63 7.72 -19.51
N ARG A 573 6.21 6.74 -18.70
CA ARG A 573 6.92 6.28 -17.51
C ARG A 573 6.88 4.76 -17.37
N VAL A 574 7.94 4.20 -16.81
CA VAL A 574 8.04 2.77 -16.50
C VAL A 574 8.54 2.62 -15.06
N PHE A 575 7.78 1.89 -14.25
CA PHE A 575 8.13 1.55 -12.87
C PHE A 575 8.30 0.04 -12.75
N ILE A 576 9.40 -0.38 -12.16
CA ILE A 576 9.76 -1.79 -11.98
C ILE A 576 10.18 -1.95 -10.52
N LYS A 577 9.37 -2.65 -9.73
CA LYS A 577 9.55 -2.80 -8.28
C LYS A 577 9.54 -4.27 -7.88
N LYS A 578 10.58 -4.68 -7.15
CA LYS A 578 10.66 -6.00 -6.54
C LYS A 578 9.91 -6.01 -5.20
N GLU A 579 8.93 -6.88 -5.05
CA GLU A 579 8.24 -7.15 -3.79
C GLU A 579 9.13 -8.00 -2.88
N ARG A 580 9.08 -7.73 -1.57
CA ARG A 580 9.90 -8.42 -0.57
C ARG A 580 9.33 -9.78 -0.19
#